data_AF-A0A847C5L0-F1
#
_entry.id   AF-A0A847C5L0-F1
#
_cell.length_a   1.000
_cell.length_b   1.000
_cell.length_c   1.000
_cell.angle_alpha   90.00
_cell.angle_beta   90.00
_cell.angle_gamma   90.00
#
_symmetry.space_group_name_H-M   'P 1'
#
loop_
_entity.id
_entity.type
_entity.pdbx_description
1 polymer ?
#
loop_
_entity_poly.entity_id
_entity_poly.type
_entity_poly.pdbx_seq_one_letter_code
_entity_poly.pdbx_strand_id
1 'polypeptide(L)'
;MSRFPKEYIKLLSEKYPNEAAVCAELINLGSVLALPKGTEHFISDLHGEYEAVRHILNNCSGVILEKVRKLFIDELGESGCHQLCSIIYYPTEKLAALSAAGLLSDEFLRDTIMQMRALAETLSSKYTRSYVRKLMPRDLEFVLDELLHIQADEDKNQHRYHSRIVDSIFLTGTAHTVISALADLIKSLAVDRLHVVGDIFDRGPKPAAIVEMLMDKQNLDIQWGNHDILWLGAAAGSAACISTVIRISIDYGNEAVLERSYGISMRHLTEFCENVYGSSSLAMQKLAISVLGFKLEGNVIMRNPDFEMSDRLMLDRVNWKDNTIVLGGNVHSLNSCFFPTIDPCDPYRLSIEEEKLIEQYIFEFKESGALRRHMNFIYKKGSTYLCCNGNLLYHGCIPLNPDGSFSYLKHEGKKYSGKALMDFADSVVRSAWNLGEESFLDLMWYLWCGKNSPFSGR
;
A
#
# COMPACT_ATOMS: atom_id res chain seq x y z
N MET A 1 1.66 -19.92 40.65
CA MET A 1 1.87 -20.48 39.29
C MET A 1 1.82 -22.02 39.18
N SER A 2 1.49 -22.79 40.23
CA SER A 2 1.49 -24.28 40.23
C SER A 2 0.41 -24.96 39.37
N ARG A 3 -0.47 -24.19 38.72
CA ARG A 3 -1.54 -24.69 37.84
C ARG A 3 -1.16 -24.75 36.35
N PHE A 4 -0.03 -24.16 35.94
CA PHE A 4 0.36 -24.11 34.53
C PHE A 4 1.29 -25.26 34.15
N PRO A 5 1.15 -25.86 32.95
CA PRO A 5 2.05 -26.90 32.46
C PRO A 5 3.51 -26.45 32.46
N LYS A 6 4.46 -27.37 32.73
CA LYS A 6 5.91 -27.08 32.77
C LYS A 6 6.43 -26.45 31.48
N GLU A 7 5.89 -26.87 30.34
CA GLU A 7 6.25 -26.35 29.01
C GLU A 7 5.85 -24.87 28.86
N TYR A 8 4.70 -24.48 29.40
CA TYR A 8 4.24 -23.09 29.38
C TYR A 8 5.12 -22.19 30.26
N ILE A 9 5.52 -22.67 31.43
CA ILE A 9 6.44 -21.95 32.33
C ILE A 9 7.83 -21.82 31.67
N LYS A 10 8.29 -22.85 30.95
CA LYS A 10 9.55 -22.80 30.20
C LYS A 10 9.51 -21.73 29.11
N LEU A 11 8.45 -21.67 28.31
CA LEU A 11 8.26 -20.63 27.29
C LEU A 11 8.17 -19.22 27.90
N LEU A 12 7.50 -19.06 29.05
CA LEU A 12 7.48 -17.77 29.76
C LEU A 12 8.87 -17.35 30.23
N SER A 13 9.68 -18.29 30.74
CA SER A 13 11.03 -18.00 31.21
C SER A 13 12.00 -17.56 30.10
N GLU A 14 11.71 -17.87 28.83
CA GLU A 14 12.47 -17.36 27.69
C GLU A 14 12.26 -15.85 27.46
N LYS A 15 11.10 -15.31 27.86
CA LYS A 15 10.74 -13.90 27.67
C LYS A 15 10.85 -13.06 28.93
N TYR A 16 10.65 -13.66 30.11
CA TYR A 16 10.60 -12.94 31.38
C TYR A 16 11.57 -13.55 32.39
N PRO A 17 12.41 -12.72 33.04
CA PRO A 17 13.47 -13.21 33.92
C PRO A 17 12.97 -13.81 35.24
N ASN A 18 11.77 -13.44 35.69
CA ASN A 18 11.20 -13.88 36.97
C ASN A 18 9.67 -13.71 37.02
N GLU A 19 9.04 -14.24 38.07
CA GLU A 19 7.60 -14.15 38.31
C GLU A 19 7.11 -12.69 38.42
N ALA A 20 7.89 -11.81 39.05
CA ALA A 20 7.53 -10.41 39.19
C ALA A 20 7.42 -9.70 37.83
N ALA A 21 8.30 -10.01 36.87
CA ALA A 21 8.25 -9.48 35.51
C ALA A 21 7.00 -9.95 34.75
N VAL A 22 6.61 -11.23 34.93
CA VAL A 22 5.36 -11.75 34.35
C VAL A 22 4.14 -11.05 34.97
N CYS A 23 4.10 -10.90 36.29
CA CYS A 23 3.02 -10.20 36.99
C CYS A 23 2.91 -8.73 36.56
N ALA A 24 4.04 -8.02 36.45
CA ALA A 24 4.08 -6.64 35.98
C ALA A 24 3.53 -6.51 34.57
N GLU A 25 3.91 -7.41 33.66
CA GLU A 25 3.40 -7.39 32.29
C GLU A 25 1.92 -7.79 32.20
N LEU A 26 1.44 -8.71 33.04
CA LEU A 26 0.01 -9.03 33.14
C LEU A 26 -0.80 -7.81 33.61
N ILE A 27 -0.31 -7.07 34.60
CA ILE A 27 -0.94 -5.82 35.08
C ILE A 27 -0.95 -4.78 33.95
N ASN A 28 0.17 -4.61 33.25
CA ASN A 28 0.29 -3.71 32.11
C ASN A 28 -0.72 -4.06 30.99
N LEU A 29 -0.70 -5.30 30.49
CA LEU A 29 -1.60 -5.76 29.42
C LEU A 29 -3.07 -5.72 29.85
N GLY A 30 -3.38 -6.12 31.09
CA GLY A 30 -4.72 -6.02 31.64
C GLY A 30 -5.24 -4.58 31.71
N SER A 31 -4.35 -3.62 32.02
CA SER A 31 -4.69 -2.19 32.05
C SER A 31 -4.88 -1.63 30.64
N VAL A 32 -4.07 -2.06 29.67
CA VAL A 32 -4.22 -1.69 28.25
C VAL A 32 -5.55 -2.19 27.68
N LEU A 33 -5.96 -3.41 28.03
CA LEU A 33 -7.25 -3.98 27.58
C LEU A 33 -8.47 -3.23 28.14
N ALA A 34 -8.32 -2.46 29.22
CA ALA A 34 -9.37 -1.63 29.77
C ALA A 34 -9.54 -0.28 29.05
N LEU A 35 -8.57 0.11 28.19
CA LEU A 35 -8.66 1.32 27.40
C LEU A 35 -9.65 1.15 26.23
N PRO A 36 -10.29 2.24 25.78
CA PRO A 36 -11.11 2.22 24.57
C PRO A 36 -10.29 1.75 23.36
N LYS A 37 -10.94 1.02 22.45
CA LYS A 37 -10.33 0.63 21.17
C LYS A 37 -9.88 1.89 20.40
N GLY A 38 -8.66 1.84 19.85
CA GLY A 38 -8.15 2.85 18.93
C GLY A 38 -8.98 2.94 17.64
N THR A 39 -8.91 4.10 16.99
CA THR A 39 -9.60 4.32 15.71
C THR A 39 -8.86 3.55 14.61
N GLU A 40 -9.58 2.75 13.83
CA GLU A 40 -9.06 2.08 12.64
C GLU A 40 -9.45 2.86 11.39
N HIS A 41 -8.52 2.97 10.46
CA HIS A 41 -8.73 3.63 9.18
C HIS A 41 -8.55 2.61 8.06
N PHE A 42 -9.58 2.44 7.24
CA PHE A 42 -9.58 1.54 6.08
C PHE A 42 -9.50 2.36 4.80
N ILE A 43 -8.59 2.00 3.91
CA ILE A 43 -8.43 2.63 2.60
C ILE A 43 -8.16 1.54 1.55
N SER A 44 -8.75 1.67 0.36
CA SER A 44 -8.65 0.74 -0.78
C SER A 44 -8.48 1.54 -2.06
N ASP A 45 -8.06 0.87 -3.15
CA ASP A 45 -8.04 1.42 -4.51
C ASP A 45 -7.21 2.71 -4.62
N LEU A 46 -6.00 2.68 -4.05
CA LEU A 46 -5.10 3.83 -4.00
C LEU A 46 -4.57 4.20 -5.39
N HIS A 47 -4.25 3.19 -6.20
CA HIS A 47 -3.87 3.30 -7.61
C HIS A 47 -2.92 4.45 -7.94
N GLY A 48 -1.87 4.69 -7.15
CA GLY A 48 -0.92 5.77 -7.45
C GLY A 48 -1.44 7.21 -7.32
N GLU A 49 -2.68 7.42 -6.83
CA GLU A 49 -3.32 8.73 -6.61
C GLU A 49 -2.80 9.40 -5.31
N TYR A 50 -1.50 9.69 -5.29
CA TYR A 50 -0.80 10.13 -4.08
C TYR A 50 -1.42 11.34 -3.40
N GLU A 51 -1.85 12.38 -4.13
CA GLU A 51 -2.38 13.60 -3.49
C GLU A 51 -3.71 13.32 -2.76
N ALA A 52 -4.57 12.50 -3.35
CA ALA A 52 -5.84 12.10 -2.75
C ALA A 52 -5.60 11.23 -1.50
N VAL A 53 -4.71 10.23 -1.61
CA VAL A 53 -4.34 9.36 -0.48
C VAL A 53 -3.70 10.17 0.64
N ARG A 54 -2.75 11.06 0.33
CA ARG A 54 -2.11 11.95 1.31
C ARG A 54 -3.15 12.82 2.02
N HIS A 55 -4.13 13.35 1.29
CA HIS A 55 -5.20 14.15 1.87
C HIS A 55 -6.07 13.35 2.84
N ILE A 56 -6.51 12.15 2.45
CA ILE A 56 -7.31 11.25 3.29
C ILE A 56 -6.57 10.87 4.56
N LEU A 57 -5.27 10.58 4.47
CA LEU A 57 -4.47 10.25 5.65
C LEU A 57 -4.23 11.47 6.55
N ASN A 58 -3.97 12.64 5.98
CA ASN A 58 -3.74 13.86 6.75
C ASN A 58 -5.00 14.37 7.46
N ASN A 59 -6.17 14.24 6.83
CA ASN A 59 -7.44 14.63 7.45
C ASN A 59 -8.03 13.52 8.36
N CYS A 60 -7.41 12.33 8.38
CA CYS A 60 -7.86 11.16 9.13
C CYS A 60 -9.34 10.82 8.85
N SER A 61 -9.75 10.90 7.58
CA SER A 61 -11.15 10.77 7.13
C SER A 61 -12.14 11.64 7.93
N GLY A 62 -11.72 12.85 8.31
CA GLY A 62 -12.55 13.83 9.01
C GLY A 62 -12.56 13.70 10.54
N VAL A 63 -11.90 12.69 11.12
CA VAL A 63 -11.84 12.48 12.58
C VAL A 63 -11.25 13.70 13.30
N ILE A 64 -10.23 14.33 12.73
CA ILE A 64 -9.61 15.52 13.34
C ILE A 64 -10.59 16.68 13.36
N LEU A 65 -11.29 16.95 12.25
CA LEU A 65 -12.28 18.04 12.17
C LEU A 65 -13.41 17.85 13.19
N GLU A 66 -13.89 16.62 13.37
CA GLU A 66 -14.91 16.30 14.38
C GLU A 66 -14.44 16.68 15.80
N LYS A 67 -13.19 16.32 16.17
CA LYS A 67 -12.65 16.62 17.50
C LYS A 67 -12.32 18.10 17.68
N VAL A 68 -11.78 18.76 16.65
CA VAL A 68 -11.53 20.21 16.66
C VAL A 68 -12.83 20.97 16.87
N ARG A 69 -13.89 20.65 16.11
CA ARG A 69 -15.20 21.27 16.31
C ARG A 69 -15.73 21.04 17.71
N LYS A 70 -15.65 19.82 18.22
CA LYS A 70 -16.14 19.50 19.57
C LYS A 70 -15.45 20.33 20.67
N LEU A 71 -14.17 20.67 20.50
CA LEU A 71 -13.39 21.40 21.50
C LEU A 71 -13.46 22.92 21.35
N PHE A 72 -13.50 23.43 20.11
CA PHE A 72 -13.19 24.84 19.85
C PHE A 72 -14.25 25.59 19.04
N ILE A 73 -15.39 24.98 18.69
CA ILE A 73 -16.40 25.66 17.85
C ILE A 73 -16.96 26.93 18.49
N ASP A 74 -17.15 26.92 19.81
CA ASP A 74 -17.71 28.07 20.54
C ASP A 74 -16.72 29.24 20.66
N GLU A 75 -15.41 28.94 20.65
CA GLU A 75 -14.33 29.92 20.77
C GLU A 75 -13.86 30.45 19.41
N LEU A 76 -13.65 29.55 18.43
CA LEU A 76 -13.03 29.85 17.14
C LEU A 76 -14.03 30.01 15.99
N GLY A 77 -15.27 29.54 16.17
CA GLY A 77 -16.24 29.39 15.10
C GLY A 77 -15.79 28.40 14.00
N GLU A 78 -16.62 28.26 12.96
CA GLU A 78 -16.33 27.33 11.86
C GLU A 78 -15.06 27.68 11.09
N SER A 79 -14.82 28.97 10.82
CA SER A 79 -13.64 29.41 10.06
C SER A 79 -12.34 29.12 10.81
N GLY A 80 -12.30 29.39 12.12
CA GLY A 80 -11.12 29.12 12.94
C GLY A 80 -10.86 27.62 13.09
N CYS A 81 -11.91 26.80 13.23
CA CYS A 81 -11.78 25.34 13.25
C CYS A 81 -11.15 24.80 11.95
N HIS A 82 -11.60 25.28 10.79
CA HIS A 82 -11.01 24.87 9.50
C HIS A 82 -9.57 25.39 9.33
N GLN A 83 -9.25 26.56 9.86
CA GLN A 83 -7.89 27.09 9.85
C GLN A 83 -6.95 26.22 10.69
N LEU A 84 -7.35 25.86 11.91
CA LEU A 84 -6.59 24.97 12.78
C LEU A 84 -6.39 23.59 12.13
N CYS A 85 -7.47 23.02 11.55
CA CYS A 85 -7.38 21.78 10.79
C CYS A 85 -6.40 21.88 9.62
N SER A 86 -6.41 22.99 8.87
CA SER A 86 -5.48 23.20 7.76
C SER A 86 -4.03 23.20 8.21
N ILE A 87 -3.73 23.75 9.38
CA ILE A 87 -2.39 23.71 9.99
C ILE A 87 -2.05 22.27 10.42
N ILE A 88 -2.98 21.52 11.01
CA ILE A 88 -2.74 20.12 11.39
C ILE A 88 -2.51 19.24 10.15
N TYR A 89 -3.25 19.45 9.07
CA TYR A 89 -3.17 18.63 7.86
C TYR A 89 -1.88 18.88 7.09
N TYR A 90 -1.47 20.15 6.97
CA TYR A 90 -0.33 20.58 6.16
C TYR A 90 0.47 21.65 6.91
N PRO A 91 1.15 21.31 8.02
CA PRO A 91 1.76 22.30 8.91
C PRO A 91 2.83 23.12 8.19
N THR A 92 3.72 22.48 7.43
CA THR A 92 4.80 23.15 6.73
C THR A 92 4.27 24.09 5.65
N GLU A 93 3.38 23.60 4.78
CA GLU A 93 2.82 24.39 3.67
C GLU A 93 1.95 25.54 4.18
N LYS A 94 1.13 25.29 5.20
CA LYS A 94 0.21 26.31 5.72
C LYS A 94 0.94 27.40 6.50
N LEU A 95 1.94 27.05 7.31
CA LEU A 95 2.76 28.04 8.01
C LEU A 95 3.56 28.89 7.01
N ALA A 96 4.15 28.28 5.98
CA ALA A 96 4.84 29.03 4.94
C ALA A 96 3.92 30.03 4.21
N ALA A 97 2.69 29.61 3.88
CA ALA A 97 1.69 30.48 3.26
C ALA A 97 1.26 31.64 4.17
N LEU A 98 1.04 31.38 5.47
CA LEU A 98 0.72 32.42 6.44
C LEU A 98 1.90 33.40 6.65
N SER A 99 3.13 32.89 6.58
CA SER A 99 4.35 33.71 6.70
C SER A 99 4.47 34.66 5.52
N ALA A 100 4.26 34.14 4.30
CA ALA A 100 4.30 34.95 3.08
C ALA A 100 3.20 36.02 3.06
N ALA A 101 2.06 35.75 3.70
CA ALA A 101 0.96 36.71 3.85
C ALA A 101 1.15 37.72 4.99
N GLY A 102 2.22 37.60 5.80
CA GLY A 102 2.44 38.48 6.97
C GLY A 102 1.44 38.26 8.11
N LEU A 103 0.79 37.11 8.15
CA LEU A 103 -0.25 36.77 9.14
C LEU A 103 0.29 35.93 10.31
N LEU A 104 1.60 35.67 10.34
CA LEU A 104 2.25 34.93 11.42
C LEU A 104 2.78 35.90 12.48
N SER A 105 2.20 35.82 13.68
CA SER A 105 2.70 36.47 14.90
C SER A 105 3.05 35.43 15.96
N ASP A 106 3.92 35.79 16.91
CA ASP A 106 4.24 34.92 18.05
C ASP A 106 3.00 34.59 18.89
N GLU A 107 2.06 35.52 18.98
CA GLU A 107 0.76 35.31 19.64
C GLU A 107 -0.08 34.24 18.91
N PHE A 108 -0.21 34.35 17.58
CA PHE A 108 -0.92 33.36 16.78
C PHE A 108 -0.29 31.96 16.89
N LEU A 109 1.04 31.89 16.85
CA LEU A 109 1.78 30.63 17.02
C LEU A 109 1.57 30.04 18.42
N ARG A 110 1.56 30.87 19.45
CA ARG A 110 1.30 30.45 20.84
C ARG A 110 -0.10 29.88 20.98
N ASP A 111 -1.11 30.56 20.46
CA ASP A 111 -2.49 30.10 20.50
C ASP A 111 -2.65 28.78 19.74
N THR A 112 -2.03 28.68 18.57
CA THR A 112 -2.04 27.44 17.76
C THR A 112 -1.42 26.28 18.54
N ILE A 113 -0.27 26.47 19.19
CA ILE A 113 0.37 25.43 20.01
C ILE A 113 -0.55 25.00 21.17
N MET A 114 -1.18 25.94 21.86
CA MET A 114 -2.06 25.64 22.99
C MET A 114 -3.34 24.89 22.55
N GLN A 115 -3.92 25.27 21.41
CA GLN A 115 -5.07 24.58 20.82
C GLN A 115 -4.70 23.15 20.38
N MET A 116 -3.56 22.97 19.71
CA MET A 116 -3.06 21.66 19.28
C MET A 116 -2.71 20.78 20.48
N ARG A 117 -2.14 21.35 21.54
CA ARG A 117 -1.86 20.67 22.81
C ARG A 117 -3.14 20.14 23.45
N ALA A 118 -4.18 20.96 23.60
CA ALA A 118 -5.46 20.53 24.18
C ALA A 118 -6.16 19.44 23.33
N LEU A 119 -6.06 19.53 22.00
CA LEU A 119 -6.54 18.48 21.10
C LEU A 119 -5.75 17.16 21.28
N ALA A 120 -4.42 17.25 21.33
CA ALA A 120 -3.56 16.09 21.51
C ALA A 120 -3.75 15.42 22.89
N GLU A 121 -3.96 16.20 23.95
CA GLU A 121 -4.32 15.71 25.28
C GLU A 121 -5.66 14.94 25.25
N THR A 122 -6.67 15.51 24.59
CA THR A 122 -7.97 14.85 24.42
C THR A 122 -7.83 13.52 23.68
N LEU A 123 -7.07 13.50 22.59
CA LEU A 123 -6.83 12.29 21.78
C LEU A 123 -5.94 11.26 22.48
N SER A 124 -5.03 11.69 23.36
CA SER A 124 -4.11 10.80 24.07
C SER A 124 -4.76 10.00 25.19
N SER A 125 -5.90 10.47 25.71
CA SER A 125 -6.65 9.85 26.82
C SER A 125 -7.04 8.38 26.63
N LYS A 126 -7.15 7.91 25.38
CA LYS A 126 -7.43 6.51 25.03
C LYS A 126 -6.18 5.62 24.98
N TYR A 127 -5.00 6.16 25.30
CA TYR A 127 -3.72 5.46 25.20
C TYR A 127 -2.92 5.53 26.50
N THR A 128 -1.96 4.61 26.65
CA THR A 128 -0.98 4.69 27.74
C THR A 128 0.05 5.78 27.46
N ARG A 129 0.59 6.40 28.51
CA ARG A 129 1.66 7.41 28.37
C ARG A 129 2.87 6.88 27.60
N SER A 130 3.26 5.63 27.87
CA SER A 130 4.38 4.99 27.15
C SER A 130 4.10 4.86 25.65
N TYR A 131 2.86 4.59 25.26
CA TYR A 131 2.48 4.54 23.85
C TYR A 131 2.58 5.91 23.19
N VAL A 132 2.02 6.94 23.83
CA VAL A 132 2.04 8.33 23.30
C VAL A 132 3.48 8.83 23.13
N ARG A 133 4.36 8.58 24.11
CA ARG A 133 5.79 8.94 24.00
C ARG A 133 6.50 8.29 22.82
N LYS A 134 6.18 7.02 22.51
CA LYS A 134 6.77 6.31 21.35
C LYS A 134 6.36 6.90 19.99
N LEU A 135 5.28 7.68 19.95
CA LEU A 135 4.83 8.39 18.75
C LEU A 135 5.52 9.75 18.58
N MET A 136 6.18 10.27 19.62
CA MET A 136 6.85 11.56 19.55
C MET A 136 8.22 11.45 18.86
N PRO A 137 8.65 12.48 18.12
CA PRO A 137 10.02 12.56 17.61
C PRO A 137 11.03 12.59 18.76
N ARG A 138 12.12 11.82 18.68
CA ARG A 138 13.12 11.70 19.76
C ARG A 138 13.68 13.05 20.21
N ASP A 139 13.93 13.96 19.27
CA ASP A 139 14.52 15.27 19.54
C ASP A 139 13.55 16.23 20.25
N LEU A 140 12.24 15.93 20.21
CA LEU A 140 11.19 16.75 20.79
C LEU A 140 10.36 16.02 21.85
N GLU A 141 10.68 14.77 22.17
CA GLU A 141 9.92 13.92 23.12
C GLU A 141 9.72 14.63 24.45
N PHE A 142 10.80 15.17 25.01
CA PHE A 142 10.75 15.93 26.27
C PHE A 142 9.79 17.13 26.19
N VAL A 143 9.90 17.94 25.13
CA VAL A 143 9.09 19.16 24.99
C VAL A 143 7.61 18.81 24.81
N LEU A 144 7.30 17.84 23.95
CA LEU A 144 5.93 17.44 23.68
C LEU A 144 5.27 16.74 24.88
N ASP A 145 6.01 15.88 25.59
CA ASP A 145 5.51 15.20 26.78
C ASP A 145 5.21 16.21 27.91
N GLU A 146 6.12 17.15 28.16
CA GLU A 146 5.88 18.22 29.14
C GLU A 146 4.72 19.14 28.73
N LEU A 147 4.58 19.45 27.43
CA LEU A 147 3.44 20.24 26.95
C LEU A 147 2.11 19.50 27.15
N LEU A 148 2.03 18.19 26.89
CA LEU A 148 0.77 17.46 27.05
C LEU A 148 0.32 17.38 28.50
N HIS A 149 1.25 17.31 29.46
CA HIS A 149 0.94 17.07 30.86
C HIS A 149 0.73 18.32 31.71
N ILE A 150 0.65 19.51 31.12
CA ILE A 150 0.35 20.76 31.85
C ILE A 150 -1.02 20.63 32.54
N GLN A 151 -1.07 20.64 33.86
CA GLN A 151 -2.34 20.53 34.59
C GLN A 151 -2.91 21.92 34.89
N ALA A 152 -4.24 22.06 34.80
CA ALA A 152 -4.92 23.31 35.13
C ALA A 152 -4.75 23.71 36.62
N ASP A 153 -4.54 22.73 37.50
CA ASP A 153 -4.42 22.91 38.96
C ASP A 153 -2.96 22.87 39.46
N GLU A 154 -1.99 23.17 38.60
CA GLU A 154 -0.58 23.17 38.97
C GLU A 154 -0.25 24.18 40.08
N ASP A 155 0.70 23.82 40.95
CA ASP A 155 1.24 24.78 41.90
C ASP A 155 1.99 25.93 41.18
N LYS A 156 2.29 27.01 41.91
CA LYS A 156 2.95 28.19 41.32
C LYS A 156 4.32 27.88 40.69
N ASN A 157 5.00 26.82 41.14
CA ASN A 157 6.31 26.45 40.62
C ASN A 157 6.18 25.70 39.28
N GLN A 158 5.22 24.78 39.17
CA GLN A 158 4.93 24.05 37.94
C GLN A 158 4.40 24.98 36.85
N HIS A 159 3.47 25.88 37.17
CA HIS A 159 3.00 26.90 36.23
C HIS A 159 4.16 27.73 35.65
N ARG A 160 5.11 28.15 36.50
CA ARG A 160 6.29 28.91 36.05
C ARG A 160 7.24 28.07 35.21
N TYR A 161 7.36 26.78 35.50
CA TYR A 161 8.16 25.85 34.74
C TYR A 161 7.59 25.64 33.33
N HIS A 162 6.30 25.33 33.20
CA HIS A 162 5.66 25.13 31.90
C HIS A 162 5.58 26.42 31.07
N SER A 163 5.31 27.58 31.70
CA SER A 163 5.41 28.87 31.00
C SER A 163 6.79 29.08 30.39
N ARG A 164 7.86 28.72 31.11
CA ARG A 164 9.23 28.82 30.58
C ARG A 164 9.47 27.88 29.41
N ILE A 165 8.87 26.68 29.39
CA ILE A 165 9.00 25.78 28.24
C ILE A 165 8.41 26.46 27.01
N VAL A 166 7.19 26.98 27.12
CA VAL A 166 6.53 27.69 26.02
C VAL A 166 7.36 28.89 25.58
N ASP A 167 7.81 29.75 26.50
CA ASP A 167 8.66 30.90 26.19
C ASP A 167 9.97 30.48 25.50
N SER A 168 10.57 29.35 25.93
CA SER A 168 11.81 28.84 25.34
C SER A 168 11.63 28.39 23.88
N ILE A 169 10.45 27.90 23.51
CA ILE A 169 10.13 27.54 22.12
C ILE A 169 10.24 28.77 21.20
N PHE A 170 9.76 29.92 21.68
CA PHE A 170 9.83 31.19 20.93
C PHE A 170 11.24 31.79 20.94
N LEU A 171 11.91 31.80 22.10
CA LEU A 171 13.29 32.30 22.23
C LEU A 171 14.28 31.55 21.33
N THR A 172 14.05 30.26 21.08
CA THR A 172 14.89 29.41 20.23
C THR A 172 14.46 29.39 18.76
N GLY A 173 13.33 30.00 18.41
CA GLY A 173 12.78 29.97 17.04
C GLY A 173 12.29 28.59 16.58
N THR A 174 11.93 27.70 17.52
CA THR A 174 11.56 26.30 17.23
C THR A 174 10.05 26.07 17.07
N ALA A 175 9.23 27.13 17.14
CA ALA A 175 7.77 27.05 17.10
C ALA A 175 7.22 26.27 15.90
N HIS A 176 7.74 26.50 14.69
CA HIS A 176 7.29 25.78 13.49
C HIS A 176 7.56 24.28 13.55
N THR A 177 8.70 23.90 14.14
CA THR A 177 9.08 22.49 14.35
C THR A 177 8.18 21.83 15.37
N VAL A 178 7.87 22.52 16.48
CA VAL A 178 6.94 22.03 17.51
C VAL A 178 5.53 21.86 16.94
N ILE A 179 5.02 22.81 16.16
CA ILE A 179 3.71 22.69 15.50
C ILE A 179 3.69 21.50 14.55
N SER A 180 4.73 21.31 13.74
CA SER A 180 4.81 20.17 12.82
C SER A 180 4.80 18.84 13.58
N ALA A 181 5.56 18.74 14.68
CA ALA A 181 5.61 17.55 15.51
C ALA A 181 4.28 17.28 16.25
N LEU A 182 3.60 18.33 16.75
CA LEU A 182 2.25 18.21 17.32
C LEU A 182 1.23 17.75 16.27
N ALA A 183 1.31 18.26 15.03
CA ALA A 183 0.43 17.84 13.96
C ALA A 183 0.59 16.35 13.65
N ASP A 184 1.83 15.86 13.57
CA ASP A 184 2.12 14.44 13.34
C ASP A 184 1.67 13.56 14.51
N LEU A 185 1.85 14.03 15.74
CA LEU A 185 1.34 13.36 16.93
C LEU A 185 -0.20 13.29 16.92
N ILE A 186 -0.89 14.40 16.64
CA ILE A 186 -2.36 14.47 16.55
C ILE A 186 -2.87 13.48 15.50
N LYS A 187 -2.27 13.47 14.29
CA LYS A 187 -2.65 12.52 13.23
C LYS A 187 -2.46 11.06 13.66
N SER A 188 -1.35 10.77 14.36
CA SER A 188 -1.06 9.42 14.87
C SER A 188 -1.96 8.99 16.04
N LEU A 189 -2.44 9.93 16.86
CA LEU A 189 -3.41 9.65 17.92
C LEU A 189 -4.86 9.59 17.40
N ALA A 190 -5.15 10.31 16.32
CA ALA A 190 -6.47 10.29 15.68
C ALA A 190 -6.76 8.92 15.04
N VAL A 191 -5.77 8.35 14.34
CA VAL A 191 -5.84 7.03 13.68
C VAL A 191 -4.78 6.11 14.28
N ASP A 192 -5.24 5.09 15.01
CA ASP A 192 -4.36 4.14 15.70
C ASP A 192 -3.74 3.12 14.75
N ARG A 193 -4.53 2.65 13.80
CA ARG A 193 -4.14 1.61 12.85
C ARG A 193 -4.69 1.90 11.47
N LEU A 194 -3.83 1.76 10.48
CA LEU A 194 -4.17 1.88 9.06
C LEU A 194 -4.27 0.47 8.44
N HIS A 195 -5.36 0.22 7.75
CA HIS A 195 -5.60 -0.97 6.94
C HIS A 195 -5.64 -0.55 5.47
N VAL A 196 -4.62 -0.94 4.70
CA VAL A 196 -4.63 -0.74 3.25
C VAL A 196 -5.17 -2.01 2.61
N VAL A 197 -6.40 -1.95 2.13
CA VAL A 197 -7.12 -3.04 1.49
C VAL A 197 -6.89 -2.98 -0.01
N GLY A 198 -5.63 -3.14 -0.41
CA GLY A 198 -5.22 -3.44 -1.78
C GLY A 198 -5.14 -2.27 -2.77
N ASP A 199 -4.60 -2.62 -3.93
CA ASP A 199 -4.54 -1.83 -5.16
C ASP A 199 -3.76 -0.51 -5.01
N ILE A 200 -2.47 -0.62 -4.71
CA ILE A 200 -1.55 0.52 -4.57
C ILE A 200 -1.09 1.06 -5.93
N PHE A 201 -1.00 0.21 -6.96
CA PHE A 201 -0.29 0.48 -8.22
C PHE A 201 -1.18 0.75 -9.46
N ASP A 202 -0.49 1.01 -10.58
CA ASP A 202 -0.95 1.11 -11.98
C ASP A 202 -1.59 2.42 -12.49
N ARG A 203 -2.79 2.81 -12.02
CA ARG A 203 -3.60 3.81 -12.77
C ARG A 203 -3.10 5.25 -12.63
N GLY A 204 -2.51 5.60 -11.50
CA GLY A 204 -2.02 6.93 -11.17
C GLY A 204 -0.50 7.02 -11.18
N PRO A 205 0.05 8.25 -11.22
CA PRO A 205 1.45 8.49 -11.58
C PRO A 205 2.45 8.34 -10.41
N LYS A 206 1.99 8.18 -9.16
CA LYS A 206 2.86 8.26 -7.97
C LYS A 206 2.72 7.07 -6.99
N PRO A 207 2.64 5.80 -7.43
CA PRO A 207 2.55 4.67 -6.49
C PRO A 207 3.79 4.54 -5.60
N ALA A 208 4.98 4.87 -6.11
CA ALA A 208 6.21 4.87 -5.32
C ALA A 208 6.13 5.81 -4.11
N ALA A 209 5.61 7.03 -4.29
CA ALA A 209 5.45 8.00 -3.20
C ALA A 209 4.43 7.54 -2.15
N ILE A 210 3.39 6.81 -2.57
CA ILE A 210 2.44 6.18 -1.65
C ILE A 210 3.17 5.15 -0.79
N VAL A 211 3.97 4.27 -1.39
CA VAL A 211 4.70 3.24 -0.64
C VAL A 211 5.69 3.87 0.35
N GLU A 212 6.44 4.91 -0.03
CA GLU A 212 7.32 5.63 0.91
C GLU A 212 6.54 6.14 2.13
N MET A 213 5.43 6.83 1.89
CA MET A 213 4.59 7.38 2.95
C MET A 213 4.00 6.27 3.84
N LEU A 214 3.68 5.10 3.29
CA LEU A 214 3.22 3.94 4.05
C LEU A 214 4.35 3.30 4.88
N MET A 215 5.58 3.29 4.37
CA MET A 215 6.75 2.75 5.07
C MET A 215 7.06 3.51 6.38
N ASP A 216 6.70 4.79 6.44
CA ASP A 216 6.84 5.62 7.64
C ASP A 216 5.77 5.35 8.71
N LYS A 217 4.72 4.56 8.41
CA LYS A 217 3.65 4.25 9.36
C LYS A 217 4.01 3.06 10.25
N GLN A 218 3.86 3.23 11.57
CA GLN A 218 4.16 2.18 12.54
C GLN A 218 3.11 1.06 12.54
N ASN A 219 1.83 1.43 12.64
CA ASN A 219 0.69 0.52 12.78
C ASN A 219 -0.08 0.41 11.47
N LEU A 220 0.43 -0.43 10.58
CA LEU A 220 -0.13 -0.69 9.25
C LEU A 220 -0.16 -2.19 8.99
N ASP A 221 -1.23 -2.64 8.32
CA ASP A 221 -1.25 -3.87 7.54
C ASP A 221 -1.81 -3.63 6.12
N ILE A 222 -1.49 -4.57 5.23
CA ILE A 222 -1.90 -4.54 3.83
C ILE A 222 -2.62 -5.86 3.50
N GLN A 223 -3.76 -5.77 2.83
CA GLN A 223 -4.36 -6.91 2.15
C GLN A 223 -4.15 -6.73 0.66
N TRP A 224 -3.42 -7.63 0.03
CA TRP A 224 -3.02 -7.44 -1.37
C TRP A 224 -4.24 -7.39 -2.28
N GLY A 225 -4.28 -6.40 -3.17
CA GLY A 225 -5.16 -6.36 -4.31
C GLY A 225 -4.55 -7.05 -5.52
N ASN A 226 -5.34 -7.22 -6.58
CA ASN A 226 -4.83 -7.84 -7.81
C ASN A 226 -3.68 -7.00 -8.38
N HIS A 227 -3.77 -5.67 -8.38
CA HIS A 227 -2.71 -4.82 -8.93
C HIS A 227 -1.41 -4.96 -8.11
N ASP A 228 -1.52 -5.18 -6.80
CA ASP A 228 -0.36 -5.48 -5.97
C ASP A 228 0.25 -6.83 -6.34
N ILE A 229 -0.57 -7.87 -6.54
CA ILE A 229 -0.11 -9.20 -6.98
C ILE A 229 0.63 -9.12 -8.32
N LEU A 230 0.11 -8.32 -9.27
CA LEU A 230 0.75 -8.12 -10.56
C LEU A 230 2.17 -7.55 -10.40
N TRP A 231 2.33 -6.50 -9.59
CA TRP A 231 3.63 -5.88 -9.33
C TRP A 231 4.58 -6.78 -8.52
N LEU A 232 4.05 -7.51 -7.54
CA LEU A 232 4.78 -8.50 -6.76
C LEU A 232 5.30 -9.64 -7.66
N GLY A 233 4.50 -10.10 -8.62
CA GLY A 233 4.87 -11.10 -9.61
C GLY A 233 5.89 -10.58 -10.62
N ALA A 234 5.75 -9.33 -11.07
CA ALA A 234 6.72 -8.69 -11.96
C ALA A 234 8.09 -8.55 -11.29
N ALA A 235 8.12 -8.08 -10.03
CA ALA A 235 9.35 -7.96 -9.25
C ALA A 235 10.00 -9.32 -8.93
N ALA A 236 9.21 -10.40 -8.84
CA ALA A 236 9.71 -11.76 -8.68
C ALA A 236 10.32 -12.32 -9.99
N GLY A 237 10.04 -11.71 -11.14
CA GLY A 237 10.56 -12.12 -12.45
C GLY A 237 9.55 -12.84 -13.35
N SER A 238 8.25 -12.79 -13.06
CA SER A 238 7.24 -13.37 -13.94
C SER A 238 7.12 -12.55 -15.23
N ALA A 239 7.54 -13.14 -16.36
CA ALA A 239 7.52 -12.51 -17.67
C ALA A 239 6.12 -11.98 -18.06
N ALA A 240 5.08 -12.78 -17.81
CA ALA A 240 3.70 -12.40 -18.10
C ALA A 240 3.25 -11.19 -17.24
N CYS A 241 3.60 -11.17 -15.96
CA CYS A 241 3.36 -10.01 -15.10
C CYS A 241 4.13 -8.77 -15.55
N ILE A 242 5.42 -8.91 -15.88
CA ILE A 242 6.28 -7.81 -16.37
C ILE A 242 5.68 -7.17 -17.62
N SER A 243 5.37 -7.96 -18.64
CA SER A 243 4.78 -7.44 -19.88
C SER A 243 3.46 -6.71 -19.63
N THR A 244 2.67 -7.20 -18.67
CA THR A 244 1.40 -6.60 -18.27
C THR A 244 1.60 -5.28 -17.53
N VAL A 245 2.57 -5.19 -16.60
CA VAL A 245 2.93 -3.93 -15.90
C VAL A 245 3.39 -2.87 -16.90
N ILE A 246 4.26 -3.25 -17.85
CA ILE A 246 4.74 -2.33 -18.88
C ILE A 246 3.57 -1.85 -19.74
N ARG A 247 2.71 -2.77 -20.22
CA ARG A 247 1.52 -2.42 -21.00
C ARG A 247 0.60 -1.46 -20.26
N ILE A 248 0.25 -1.77 -19.01
CA ILE A 248 -0.64 -0.94 -18.19
C ILE A 248 -0.01 0.43 -17.96
N SER A 249 1.28 0.51 -17.68
CA SER A 249 1.99 1.78 -17.50
C SER A 249 1.90 2.65 -18.75
N ILE A 250 2.05 2.08 -19.95
CA ILE A 250 1.90 2.80 -21.24
C ILE A 250 0.43 3.18 -21.49
N ASP A 251 -0.51 2.31 -21.13
CA ASP A 251 -1.93 2.56 -21.36
C ASP A 251 -2.48 3.73 -20.55
N TYR A 252 -2.01 3.88 -19.31
CA TYR A 252 -2.37 5.00 -18.42
C TYR A 252 -1.43 6.21 -18.53
N GLY A 253 -0.38 6.16 -19.35
CA GLY A 253 0.58 7.27 -19.50
C GLY A 253 1.45 7.49 -18.25
N ASN A 254 1.76 6.41 -17.54
CA ASN A 254 2.54 6.38 -16.30
C ASN A 254 3.93 5.75 -16.50
N GLU A 255 4.50 5.79 -17.71
CA GLU A 255 5.82 5.21 -18.02
C GLU A 255 6.93 5.80 -17.14
N ALA A 256 6.77 7.06 -16.73
CA ALA A 256 7.69 7.74 -15.81
C ALA A 256 7.81 7.04 -14.46
N VAL A 257 6.83 6.23 -14.03
CA VAL A 257 6.93 5.40 -12.82
C VAL A 257 8.04 4.37 -12.99
N LEU A 258 8.06 3.66 -14.12
CA LEU A 258 9.07 2.64 -14.41
C LEU A 258 10.47 3.27 -14.46
N GLU A 259 10.63 4.36 -15.21
CA GLU A 259 11.93 4.99 -15.42
C GLU A 259 12.44 5.73 -14.17
N ARG A 260 11.63 6.65 -13.62
CA ARG A 260 12.10 7.57 -12.57
C ARG A 260 12.04 6.97 -11.18
N SER A 261 11.04 6.13 -10.91
CA SER A 261 10.85 5.57 -9.56
C SER A 261 11.59 4.24 -9.39
N TYR A 262 11.66 3.43 -10.45
CA TYR A 262 12.20 2.07 -10.38
C TYR A 262 13.42 1.83 -11.27
N GLY A 263 13.84 2.79 -12.11
CA GLY A 263 15.03 2.65 -12.94
C GLY A 263 14.92 1.60 -14.04
N ILE A 264 13.70 1.27 -14.46
CA ILE A 264 13.40 0.31 -15.53
C ILE A 264 13.31 1.09 -16.84
N SER A 265 14.07 0.70 -17.85
CA SER A 265 14.28 1.49 -19.06
C SER A 265 13.24 1.21 -20.14
N MET A 266 12.51 2.25 -20.57
CA MET A 266 11.62 2.15 -21.74
C MET A 266 12.36 2.18 -23.08
N ARG A 267 13.67 2.44 -23.05
CA ARG A 267 14.52 2.44 -24.24
C ARG A 267 14.56 1.09 -24.93
N HIS A 268 14.58 -0.01 -24.17
CA HIS A 268 14.60 -1.36 -24.75
C HIS A 268 13.38 -1.64 -25.63
N LEU A 269 12.18 -1.27 -25.17
CA LEU A 269 10.96 -1.35 -25.97
C LEU A 269 10.99 -0.42 -27.18
N THR A 270 11.54 0.79 -27.02
CA THR A 270 11.66 1.78 -28.10
C THR A 270 12.54 1.25 -29.23
N GLU A 271 13.73 0.74 -28.90
CA GLU A 271 14.68 0.15 -29.86
C GLU A 271 14.12 -1.12 -30.51
N PHE A 272 13.43 -1.98 -29.74
CA PHE A 272 12.73 -3.14 -30.28
C PHE A 272 11.68 -2.74 -31.33
N CYS A 273 10.85 -1.73 -31.02
CA CYS A 273 9.82 -1.26 -31.95
C CYS A 273 10.42 -0.63 -33.22
N GLU A 274 11.52 0.13 -33.12
CA GLU A 274 12.22 0.67 -34.28
C GLU A 274 12.77 -0.43 -35.18
N ASN A 275 13.45 -1.41 -34.60
CA ASN A 275 14.12 -2.46 -35.36
C ASN A 275 13.16 -3.49 -35.96
N VAL A 276 12.09 -3.84 -35.24
CA VAL A 276 11.18 -4.94 -35.61
C VAL A 276 9.89 -4.43 -36.24
N TYR A 277 9.34 -3.33 -35.73
CA TYR A 277 8.09 -2.75 -36.21
C TYR A 277 8.29 -1.52 -37.12
N GLY A 278 9.53 -1.06 -37.29
CA GLY A 278 9.89 0.08 -38.16
C GLY A 278 9.53 1.46 -37.59
N SER A 279 8.98 1.53 -36.37
CA SER A 279 8.60 2.79 -35.71
C SER A 279 8.43 2.58 -34.20
N SER A 280 8.89 3.53 -33.41
CA SER A 280 8.71 3.60 -31.95
C SER A 280 7.54 4.49 -31.51
N SER A 281 6.59 4.81 -32.40
CA SER A 281 5.41 5.59 -32.00
C SER A 281 4.64 4.92 -30.85
N LEU A 282 3.95 5.71 -30.01
CA LEU A 282 3.18 5.17 -28.89
C LEU A 282 2.20 4.06 -29.31
N ALA A 283 1.56 4.20 -30.47
CA ALA A 283 0.69 3.17 -31.02
C ALA A 283 1.43 1.87 -31.35
N MET A 284 2.65 1.96 -31.88
CA MET A 284 3.48 0.79 -32.16
C MET A 284 4.02 0.14 -30.88
N GLN A 285 4.41 0.93 -29.88
CA GLN A 285 4.82 0.40 -28.58
C GLN A 285 3.68 -0.37 -27.92
N LYS A 286 2.46 0.19 -27.93
CA LYS A 286 1.25 -0.49 -27.42
C LYS A 286 0.93 -1.77 -28.19
N LEU A 287 1.08 -1.78 -29.51
CA LEU A 287 0.88 -2.97 -30.33
C LEU A 287 1.92 -4.04 -29.99
N ALA A 288 3.20 -3.68 -30.00
CA ALA A 288 4.33 -4.57 -29.73
C ALA A 288 4.24 -5.24 -28.36
N ILE A 289 4.03 -4.45 -27.28
CA ILE A 289 3.91 -4.99 -25.94
C ILE A 289 2.65 -5.85 -25.76
N SER A 290 1.57 -5.55 -26.49
CA SER A 290 0.35 -6.37 -26.46
C SER A 290 0.55 -7.71 -27.16
N VAL A 291 1.25 -7.74 -28.31
CA VAL A 291 1.60 -8.99 -29.00
C VAL A 291 2.51 -9.85 -28.12
N LEU A 292 3.56 -9.27 -27.54
CA LEU A 292 4.43 -9.95 -26.59
C LEU A 292 3.64 -10.49 -25.39
N GLY A 293 2.76 -9.66 -24.82
CA GLY A 293 1.87 -10.04 -23.72
C GLY A 293 1.00 -11.25 -24.07
N PHE A 294 0.29 -11.22 -25.21
CA PHE A 294 -0.54 -12.36 -25.63
C PHE A 294 0.26 -13.65 -25.77
N LYS A 295 1.49 -13.58 -26.29
CA LYS A 295 2.36 -14.75 -26.40
C LYS A 295 2.76 -15.30 -25.03
N LEU A 296 3.22 -14.43 -24.13
CA LEU A 296 3.62 -14.80 -22.77
C LEU A 296 2.44 -15.39 -21.97
N GLU A 297 1.27 -14.75 -22.04
CA GLU A 297 0.04 -15.24 -21.42
C GLU A 297 -0.37 -16.60 -21.97
N GLY A 298 -0.32 -16.78 -23.30
CA GLY A 298 -0.63 -18.07 -23.90
C GLY A 298 0.34 -19.17 -23.49
N ASN A 299 1.64 -18.86 -23.37
CA ASN A 299 2.62 -19.80 -22.86
C ASN A 299 2.31 -20.21 -21.42
N VAL A 300 1.83 -19.29 -20.56
CA VAL A 300 1.38 -19.62 -19.19
C VAL A 300 0.18 -20.57 -19.23
N ILE A 301 -0.82 -20.26 -20.07
CA ILE A 301 -2.05 -21.04 -20.18
C ILE A 301 -1.76 -22.45 -20.70
N MET A 302 -0.93 -22.59 -21.75
CA MET A 302 -0.63 -23.87 -22.38
C MET A 302 0.15 -24.81 -21.46
N ARG A 303 1.05 -24.30 -20.62
CA ARG A 303 1.79 -25.12 -19.63
C ARG A 303 0.99 -25.40 -18.35
N ASN A 304 -0.07 -24.64 -18.07
CA ASN A 304 -0.94 -24.80 -16.90
C ASN A 304 -2.41 -25.07 -17.28
N PRO A 305 -2.75 -26.24 -17.86
CA PRO A 305 -4.12 -26.56 -18.25
C PRO A 305 -5.11 -26.56 -17.07
N ASP A 306 -4.62 -26.80 -15.85
CA ASP A 306 -5.42 -26.75 -14.61
C ASP A 306 -5.98 -25.35 -14.29
N PHE A 307 -5.50 -24.29 -14.94
CA PHE A 307 -6.05 -22.95 -14.80
C PHE A 307 -7.41 -22.76 -15.49
N GLU A 308 -7.76 -23.65 -16.45
CA GLU A 308 -9.01 -23.57 -17.22
C GLU A 308 -9.20 -22.23 -17.96
N MET A 309 -8.10 -21.67 -18.47
CA MET A 309 -8.03 -20.33 -19.12
C MET A 309 -7.83 -20.40 -20.65
N SER A 310 -8.05 -21.57 -21.27
CA SER A 310 -7.86 -21.76 -22.73
C SER A 310 -8.77 -20.87 -23.57
N ASP A 311 -9.83 -20.32 -23.00
CA ASP A 311 -10.67 -19.33 -23.65
C ASP A 311 -9.95 -18.01 -23.94
N ARG A 312 -8.83 -17.74 -23.24
CA ARG A 312 -7.96 -16.58 -23.43
C ARG A 312 -6.88 -16.75 -24.48
N LEU A 313 -6.78 -17.91 -25.12
CA LEU A 313 -5.87 -18.13 -26.24
C LEU A 313 -6.41 -17.42 -27.51
N MET A 314 -6.25 -16.10 -27.57
CA MET A 314 -6.81 -15.25 -28.63
C MET A 314 -6.11 -15.39 -29.99
N LEU A 315 -4.80 -15.64 -30.02
CA LEU A 315 -4.05 -15.71 -31.28
C LEU A 315 -4.44 -16.95 -32.11
N ASP A 316 -4.82 -18.05 -31.46
CA ASP A 316 -5.36 -19.25 -32.13
C ASP A 316 -6.72 -19.02 -32.79
N ARG A 317 -7.42 -17.95 -32.40
CA ARG A 317 -8.75 -17.59 -32.92
C ARG A 317 -8.69 -16.64 -34.11
N VAL A 318 -7.49 -16.20 -34.47
CA VAL A 318 -7.26 -15.31 -35.59
C VAL A 318 -7.18 -16.13 -36.88
N ASN A 319 -8.01 -15.77 -37.85
CA ASN A 319 -7.81 -16.18 -39.23
C ASN A 319 -6.82 -15.22 -39.88
N TRP A 320 -5.55 -15.63 -39.91
CA TRP A 320 -4.43 -14.86 -40.46
C TRP A 320 -4.50 -14.64 -41.97
N LYS A 321 -5.28 -15.45 -42.71
CA LYS A 321 -5.47 -15.24 -44.16
C LYS A 321 -6.40 -14.07 -44.43
N ASP A 322 -7.48 -13.99 -43.67
CA ASP A 322 -8.53 -12.99 -43.86
C ASP A 322 -8.36 -11.78 -42.92
N ASN A 323 -7.38 -11.80 -42.02
CA ASN A 323 -7.18 -10.81 -40.94
C ASN A 323 -8.47 -10.57 -40.14
N THR A 324 -9.10 -11.65 -39.70
CA THR A 324 -10.32 -11.63 -38.88
C THR A 324 -10.19 -12.47 -37.62
N ILE A 325 -11.01 -12.20 -36.61
CA ILE A 325 -11.10 -12.96 -35.37
C ILE A 325 -12.56 -13.24 -35.02
N VAL A 326 -12.84 -14.40 -34.43
CA VAL A 326 -14.18 -14.75 -33.93
C VAL A 326 -14.28 -14.40 -32.44
N LEU A 327 -15.16 -13.45 -32.10
CA LEU A 327 -15.45 -13.02 -30.73
C LEU A 327 -16.95 -13.12 -30.46
N GLY A 328 -17.35 -13.82 -29.40
CA GLY A 328 -18.78 -13.98 -29.06
C GLY A 328 -19.64 -14.61 -30.17
N GLY A 329 -19.03 -15.41 -31.05
CA GLY A 329 -19.68 -16.01 -32.21
C GLY A 329 -19.75 -15.13 -33.47
N ASN A 330 -19.30 -13.88 -33.40
CA ASN A 330 -19.27 -12.95 -34.54
C ASN A 330 -17.86 -12.81 -35.11
N VAL A 331 -17.76 -12.60 -36.42
CA VAL A 331 -16.49 -12.36 -37.13
C VAL A 331 -16.20 -10.85 -37.13
N HIS A 332 -15.00 -10.47 -36.70
CA HIS A 332 -14.53 -9.09 -36.67
C HIS A 332 -13.22 -8.94 -37.43
N SER A 333 -13.06 -7.86 -38.19
CA SER A 333 -11.76 -7.48 -38.78
C SER A 333 -10.78 -7.05 -37.70
N LEU A 334 -9.50 -7.38 -37.86
CA LEU A 334 -8.44 -6.90 -36.98
C LEU A 334 -8.21 -5.39 -37.18
N ASN A 335 -7.86 -4.69 -36.09
CA ASN A 335 -7.52 -3.26 -36.13
C ASN A 335 -6.15 -2.98 -36.76
N SER A 336 -5.28 -3.99 -36.80
CA SER A 336 -3.97 -3.97 -37.45
C SER A 336 -3.82 -5.26 -38.28
N CYS A 337 -3.11 -5.18 -39.39
CA CYS A 337 -2.71 -6.33 -40.19
C CYS A 337 -1.18 -6.51 -40.22
N PHE A 338 -0.45 -5.78 -39.37
CA PHE A 338 1.01 -5.81 -39.31
C PHE A 338 1.48 -6.43 -37.99
N PHE A 339 1.94 -7.68 -38.06
CA PHE A 339 2.41 -8.47 -36.93
C PHE A 339 3.74 -9.16 -37.27
N PRO A 340 4.85 -8.41 -37.32
CA PRO A 340 6.13 -8.92 -37.82
C PRO A 340 6.72 -10.08 -37.01
N THR A 341 6.31 -10.25 -35.76
CA THR A 341 6.81 -11.31 -34.87
C THR A 341 5.90 -12.54 -34.79
N ILE A 342 4.69 -12.51 -35.35
CA ILE A 342 3.76 -13.65 -35.24
C ILE A 342 4.02 -14.64 -36.38
N ASP A 343 4.26 -15.89 -36.01
CA ASP A 343 4.23 -17.03 -36.94
C ASP A 343 2.81 -17.63 -36.92
N PRO A 344 2.02 -17.55 -38.02
CA PRO A 344 0.67 -18.12 -38.05
C PRO A 344 0.58 -19.63 -37.76
N CYS A 345 1.67 -20.37 -37.92
CA CYS A 345 1.74 -21.80 -37.62
C CYS A 345 2.02 -22.09 -36.15
N ASP A 346 2.59 -21.13 -35.43
CA ASP A 346 2.92 -21.23 -34.00
C ASP A 346 2.83 -19.83 -33.37
N PRO A 347 1.60 -19.30 -33.19
CA PRO A 347 1.40 -17.88 -32.92
C PRO A 347 1.87 -17.44 -31.53
N TYR A 348 2.07 -18.40 -30.61
CA TYR A 348 2.51 -18.16 -29.24
C TYR A 348 4.03 -18.21 -29.05
N ARG A 349 4.77 -18.68 -30.06
CA ARG A 349 6.23 -18.69 -30.02
C ARG A 349 6.79 -17.27 -30.01
N LEU A 350 7.68 -17.01 -29.07
CA LEU A 350 8.44 -15.76 -29.03
C LEU A 350 9.45 -15.73 -30.18
N SER A 351 9.62 -14.57 -30.81
CA SER A 351 10.77 -14.35 -31.70
C SER A 351 12.04 -14.19 -30.87
N ILE A 352 13.21 -14.33 -31.50
CA ILE A 352 14.51 -14.16 -30.83
C ILE A 352 14.62 -12.75 -30.22
N GLU A 353 14.07 -11.75 -30.89
CA GLU A 353 14.04 -10.36 -30.45
C GLU A 353 13.11 -10.16 -29.26
N GLU A 354 11.96 -10.84 -29.24
CA GLU A 354 11.01 -10.85 -28.11
C GLU A 354 11.61 -11.52 -26.87
N GLU A 355 12.30 -12.65 -27.04
CA GLU A 355 13.02 -13.36 -25.97
C GLU A 355 14.08 -12.45 -25.32
N LYS A 356 14.93 -11.82 -26.14
CA LYS A 356 15.95 -10.88 -25.64
C LYS A 356 15.34 -9.69 -24.90
N LEU A 357 14.24 -9.14 -25.43
CA LEU A 357 13.55 -8.01 -24.81
C LEU A 357 13.02 -8.38 -23.43
N ILE A 358 12.34 -9.52 -23.31
CA ILE A 358 11.75 -9.93 -22.03
C ILE A 358 12.82 -10.36 -21.02
N GLU A 359 13.90 -11.01 -21.44
CA GLU A 359 15.04 -11.33 -20.59
C GLU A 359 15.68 -10.08 -19.98
N GLN A 360 15.84 -9.03 -20.78
CA GLN A 360 16.35 -7.74 -20.31
C GLN A 360 15.41 -7.14 -19.25
N TYR A 361 14.10 -7.16 -19.49
CA TYR A 361 13.14 -6.65 -18.49
C TYR A 361 13.07 -7.50 -17.22
N ILE A 362 13.17 -8.83 -17.33
CA ILE A 362 13.26 -9.72 -16.16
C ILE A 362 14.46 -9.31 -15.29
N PHE A 363 15.62 -9.05 -15.92
CA PHE A 363 16.79 -8.58 -15.20
C PHE A 363 16.54 -7.24 -14.51
N GLU A 364 16.04 -6.22 -15.23
CA GLU A 364 15.80 -4.88 -14.67
C GLU A 364 14.81 -4.88 -13.50
N PHE A 365 13.68 -5.60 -13.62
CA PHE A 365 12.69 -5.68 -12.55
C PHE A 365 13.27 -6.37 -11.30
N LYS A 366 14.04 -7.45 -11.48
CA LYS A 366 14.63 -8.20 -10.37
C LYS A 366 15.72 -7.43 -9.65
N GLU A 367 16.53 -6.66 -10.38
CA GLU A 367 17.69 -5.92 -9.86
C GLU A 367 17.37 -4.48 -9.42
N SER A 368 16.17 -3.96 -9.70
CA SER A 368 15.74 -2.64 -9.26
C SER A 368 15.72 -2.52 -7.73
N GLY A 369 16.75 -1.90 -7.14
CA GLY A 369 16.87 -1.74 -5.69
C GLY A 369 15.70 -0.99 -5.05
N ALA A 370 15.17 0.03 -5.73
CA ALA A 370 14.00 0.77 -5.26
C ALA A 370 12.74 -0.10 -5.26
N LEU A 371 12.48 -0.83 -6.35
CA LEU A 371 11.35 -1.74 -6.45
C LEU A 371 11.43 -2.84 -5.40
N ARG A 372 12.60 -3.48 -5.26
CA ARG A 372 12.84 -4.51 -4.24
C ARG A 372 12.56 -4.00 -2.84
N ARG A 373 12.99 -2.78 -2.49
CA ARG A 373 12.72 -2.19 -1.17
C ARG A 373 11.21 -2.05 -0.93
N HIS A 374 10.47 -1.53 -1.91
CA HIS A 374 9.02 -1.37 -1.83
C HIS A 374 8.29 -2.72 -1.72
N MET A 375 8.66 -3.68 -2.57
CA MET A 375 8.06 -5.01 -2.57
C MET A 375 8.35 -5.75 -1.27
N ASN A 376 9.58 -5.68 -0.74
CA ASN A 376 9.91 -6.26 0.57
C ASN A 376 9.02 -5.72 1.69
N PHE A 377 8.73 -4.42 1.69
CA PHE A 377 7.80 -3.83 2.64
C PHE A 377 6.38 -4.38 2.47
N ILE A 378 5.87 -4.43 1.24
CA ILE A 378 4.53 -4.95 0.92
C ILE A 378 4.41 -6.44 1.27
N TYR A 379 5.45 -7.25 1.03
CA TYR A 379 5.48 -8.66 1.44
C TYR A 379 5.47 -8.83 2.96
N LYS A 380 6.18 -7.95 3.68
CA LYS A 380 6.33 -8.01 5.14
C LYS A 380 5.07 -7.55 5.87
N LYS A 381 4.40 -6.52 5.36
CA LYS A 381 3.18 -5.95 5.95
C LYS A 381 1.90 -6.55 5.37
N GLY A 382 2.03 -7.31 4.29
CA GLY A 382 0.93 -7.82 3.51
C GLY A 382 0.55 -9.27 3.79
N SER A 383 -0.70 -9.55 3.47
CA SER A 383 -1.31 -10.88 3.51
C SER A 383 -2.46 -10.95 2.53
N THR A 384 -2.88 -12.15 2.16
CA THR A 384 -4.08 -12.36 1.32
C THR A 384 -5.35 -11.93 2.06
N TYR A 385 -5.41 -12.16 3.37
CA TYR A 385 -6.49 -11.72 4.25
C TYR A 385 -5.99 -11.51 5.68
N LEU A 386 -6.74 -10.74 6.46
CA LEU A 386 -6.51 -10.55 7.89
C LEU A 386 -7.81 -10.67 8.68
N CYS A 387 -7.83 -11.52 9.70
CA CYS A 387 -8.89 -11.55 10.70
C CYS A 387 -8.49 -10.68 11.89
N CYS A 388 -9.18 -9.56 12.10
CA CYS A 388 -8.92 -8.68 13.25
C CYS A 388 -10.18 -7.98 13.72
N ASN A 389 -10.35 -7.87 15.04
CA ASN A 389 -11.42 -7.08 15.67
C ASN A 389 -12.84 -7.38 15.16
N GLY A 390 -13.14 -8.66 14.93
CA GLY A 390 -14.44 -9.11 14.41
C GLY A 390 -14.63 -8.92 12.90
N ASN A 391 -13.61 -8.40 12.20
CA ASN A 391 -13.61 -8.21 10.76
C ASN A 391 -12.74 -9.26 10.06
N LEU A 392 -13.13 -9.58 8.81
CA LEU A 392 -12.31 -10.30 7.85
C LEU A 392 -11.97 -9.33 6.72
N LEU A 393 -10.70 -8.95 6.61
CA LEU A 393 -10.21 -8.02 5.60
C LEU A 393 -9.62 -8.81 4.43
N TYR A 394 -10.05 -8.50 3.22
CA TYR A 394 -9.52 -8.98 1.94
C TYR A 394 -9.93 -7.99 0.84
N HIS A 395 -9.15 -7.87 -0.23
CA HIS A 395 -9.44 -6.91 -1.31
C HIS A 395 -10.33 -7.49 -2.40
N GLY A 396 -9.98 -8.69 -2.89
CA GLY A 396 -10.64 -9.29 -4.05
C GLY A 396 -11.98 -9.95 -3.73
N CYS A 397 -12.15 -11.18 -4.19
CA CYS A 397 -13.42 -11.90 -4.10
C CYS A 397 -13.22 -13.25 -3.42
N ILE A 398 -14.31 -13.80 -2.90
CA ILE A 398 -14.37 -15.20 -2.51
C ILE A 398 -15.00 -15.95 -3.69
N PRO A 399 -14.28 -16.83 -4.41
CA PRO A 399 -14.84 -17.51 -5.56
C PRO A 399 -16.00 -18.42 -5.17
N LEU A 400 -17.16 -18.20 -5.79
CA LEU A 400 -18.39 -18.96 -5.56
C LEU A 400 -18.92 -19.54 -6.88
N ASN A 401 -19.52 -20.71 -6.79
CA ASN A 401 -20.37 -21.27 -7.84
C ASN A 401 -21.75 -20.58 -7.84
N PRO A 402 -22.56 -20.72 -8.90
CA PRO A 402 -23.91 -20.14 -8.97
C PRO A 402 -24.86 -20.59 -7.84
N ASP A 403 -24.61 -21.73 -7.22
CA ASP A 403 -25.39 -22.26 -6.09
C ASP A 403 -24.93 -21.73 -4.71
N GLY A 404 -23.92 -20.86 -4.67
CA GLY A 404 -23.35 -20.28 -3.45
C GLY A 404 -22.31 -21.16 -2.75
N SER A 405 -22.01 -22.36 -3.27
CA SER A 405 -20.87 -23.15 -2.79
C SER A 405 -19.54 -22.54 -3.23
N PHE A 406 -18.44 -22.81 -2.51
CA PHE A 406 -17.13 -22.31 -2.92
C PHE A 406 -16.70 -22.93 -4.27
N SER A 407 -16.32 -22.06 -5.21
CA SER A 407 -15.56 -22.49 -6.39
C SER A 407 -14.15 -22.89 -5.95
N TYR A 408 -13.40 -23.54 -6.85
CA TYR A 408 -12.05 -24.01 -6.55
C TYR A 408 -11.05 -23.66 -7.64
N LEU A 409 -9.79 -23.51 -7.22
CA LEU A 409 -8.62 -23.57 -8.10
C LEU A 409 -8.04 -24.98 -8.03
N LYS A 410 -7.70 -25.54 -9.18
CA LYS A 410 -6.92 -26.77 -9.25
C LYS A 410 -5.45 -26.43 -9.50
N HIS A 411 -4.55 -27.07 -8.78
CA HIS A 411 -3.11 -26.98 -9.01
C HIS A 411 -2.43 -28.27 -8.55
N GLU A 412 -1.61 -28.86 -9.41
CA GLU A 412 -0.90 -30.13 -9.17
C GLU A 412 -1.82 -31.25 -8.66
N GLY A 413 -3.01 -31.37 -9.24
CA GLY A 413 -3.99 -32.39 -8.86
C GLY A 413 -4.73 -32.15 -7.54
N LYS A 414 -4.42 -31.07 -6.80
CA LYS A 414 -5.16 -30.66 -5.60
C LYS A 414 -6.16 -29.55 -5.93
N LYS A 415 -7.29 -29.55 -5.22
CA LYS A 415 -8.32 -28.50 -5.31
C LYS A 415 -8.30 -27.65 -4.05
N TYR A 416 -8.28 -26.33 -4.22
CA TYR A 416 -8.31 -25.36 -3.13
C TYR A 416 -9.56 -24.51 -3.24
N SER A 417 -10.32 -24.38 -2.15
CA SER A 417 -11.56 -23.60 -2.07
C SER A 417 -11.72 -22.93 -0.71
N GLY A 418 -12.53 -21.86 -0.64
CA GLY A 418 -12.76 -21.09 0.60
C GLY A 418 -11.45 -20.67 1.28
N LYS A 419 -11.34 -20.91 2.60
CA LYS A 419 -10.13 -20.58 3.36
C LYS A 419 -8.85 -21.25 2.81
N ALA A 420 -8.95 -22.50 2.34
CA ALA A 420 -7.78 -23.22 1.82
C ALA A 420 -7.24 -22.58 0.54
N LEU A 421 -8.10 -21.95 -0.27
CA LEU A 421 -7.66 -21.15 -1.42
C LEU A 421 -6.94 -19.87 -0.99
N MET A 422 -7.45 -19.18 0.03
CA MET A 422 -6.81 -17.97 0.56
C MET A 422 -5.43 -18.26 1.15
N ASP A 423 -5.32 -19.34 1.94
CA ASP A 423 -4.03 -19.77 2.52
C ASP A 423 -3.04 -20.23 1.42
N PHE A 424 -3.55 -20.93 0.40
CA PHE A 424 -2.75 -21.34 -0.76
C PHE A 424 -2.23 -20.12 -1.52
N ALA A 425 -3.09 -19.14 -1.82
CA ALA A 425 -2.70 -17.92 -2.51
C ALA A 425 -1.63 -17.14 -1.73
N ASP A 426 -1.73 -17.03 -0.40
CA ASP A 426 -0.70 -16.40 0.44
C ASP A 426 0.64 -17.13 0.31
N SER A 427 0.61 -18.47 0.35
CA SER A 427 1.81 -19.30 0.19
C SER A 427 2.45 -19.16 -1.18
N VAL A 428 1.66 -19.05 -2.25
CA VAL A 428 2.12 -18.83 -3.62
C VAL A 428 2.85 -17.50 -3.73
N VAL A 429 2.23 -16.43 -3.25
CA VAL A 429 2.79 -15.06 -3.31
C VAL A 429 4.15 -15.02 -2.61
N ARG A 430 4.27 -15.64 -1.43
CA ARG A 430 5.55 -15.75 -0.71
C ARG A 430 6.56 -16.67 -1.40
N SER A 431 6.12 -17.76 -2.02
CA SER A 431 7.00 -18.72 -2.69
C SER A 431 7.57 -18.15 -3.99
N ALA A 432 6.77 -17.41 -4.76
CA ALA A 432 7.21 -16.71 -5.95
C ALA A 432 8.38 -15.75 -5.64
N TRP A 433 8.30 -15.00 -4.53
CA TRP A 433 9.36 -14.07 -4.12
C TRP A 433 10.65 -14.77 -3.68
N ASN A 434 10.52 -15.86 -2.93
CA ASN A 434 11.67 -16.51 -2.28
C ASN A 434 12.36 -17.54 -3.18
N LEU A 435 11.59 -18.28 -3.98
CA LEU A 435 12.08 -19.40 -4.79
C LEU A 435 12.24 -19.02 -6.27
N GLY A 436 11.33 -18.17 -6.80
CA GLY A 436 11.36 -17.77 -8.21
C GLY A 436 11.14 -18.92 -9.20
N GLU A 437 10.49 -20.01 -8.78
CA GLU A 437 10.17 -21.15 -9.65
C GLU A 437 9.02 -20.81 -10.60
N GLU A 438 9.08 -21.35 -11.83
CA GLU A 438 8.14 -21.03 -12.92
C GLU A 438 6.68 -21.28 -12.52
N SER A 439 6.39 -22.39 -11.83
CA SER A 439 5.02 -22.73 -11.38
C SER A 439 4.43 -21.65 -10.46
N PHE A 440 5.21 -21.07 -9.55
CA PHE A 440 4.76 -19.97 -8.69
C PHE A 440 4.66 -18.65 -9.45
N LEU A 441 5.58 -18.37 -10.37
CA LEU A 441 5.52 -17.16 -11.21
C LEU A 441 4.30 -17.16 -12.15
N ASP A 442 3.89 -18.33 -12.62
CA ASP A 442 2.66 -18.52 -13.41
C ASP A 442 1.41 -18.32 -12.57
N LEU A 443 1.43 -18.86 -11.35
CA LEU A 443 0.37 -18.64 -10.40
C LEU A 443 0.25 -17.16 -10.01
N MET A 444 1.32 -16.36 -9.98
CA MET A 444 1.21 -14.91 -9.78
C MET A 444 0.39 -14.24 -10.88
N TRP A 445 0.63 -14.61 -12.15
CA TRP A 445 -0.17 -14.13 -13.28
C TRP A 445 -1.62 -14.62 -13.21
N TYR A 446 -1.83 -15.88 -12.83
CA TYR A 446 -3.17 -16.41 -12.60
C TYR A 446 -3.89 -15.68 -11.46
N LEU A 447 -3.23 -15.43 -10.34
CA LEU A 447 -3.81 -14.71 -9.21
C LEU A 447 -4.20 -13.28 -9.59
N TRP A 448 -3.46 -12.64 -10.50
CA TRP A 448 -3.83 -11.33 -11.04
C TRP A 448 -5.18 -11.33 -11.80
N CYS A 449 -5.43 -12.34 -12.64
CA CYS A 449 -6.52 -12.24 -13.64
C CYS A 449 -7.38 -13.49 -13.85
N GLY A 450 -7.11 -14.55 -13.11
CA GLY A 450 -7.76 -15.85 -13.22
C GLY A 450 -9.18 -15.84 -12.69
N LYS A 451 -10.06 -16.59 -13.35
CA LYS A 451 -11.50 -16.65 -13.06
C LYS A 451 -11.82 -17.03 -11.62
N ASN A 452 -11.09 -18.00 -11.05
CA ASN A 452 -11.27 -18.43 -9.66
C ASN A 452 -10.17 -17.87 -8.75
N SER A 453 -9.56 -16.74 -9.12
CA SER A 453 -8.59 -16.07 -8.25
C SER A 453 -9.29 -15.42 -7.05
N PRO A 454 -8.72 -15.51 -5.83
CA PRO A 454 -9.21 -14.74 -4.69
C PRO A 454 -8.94 -13.23 -4.79
N PHE A 455 -8.11 -12.79 -5.74
CA PHE A 455 -7.80 -11.37 -5.97
C PHE A 455 -8.58 -10.76 -7.13
N SER A 456 -9.18 -11.57 -8.01
CA SER A 456 -9.83 -11.10 -9.23
C SER A 456 -11.30 -11.56 -9.28
N GLY A 457 -12.23 -10.62 -9.41
CA GLY A 457 -13.67 -10.90 -9.57
C GLY A 457 -14.14 -10.94 -11.03
N ARG A 458 -13.24 -11.18 -11.99
CA ARG A 458 -13.49 -11.08 -13.44
C ARG A 458 -13.91 -12.39 -14.08
#